data_AF-A0A7W8MGC2-F1
#
_entry.id   AF-A0A7W8MGC2-F1
#
_cell.length_a   1.000
_cell.length_b   1.000
_cell.length_c   1.000
_cell.angle_alpha   90.00
_cell.angle_beta   90.00
_cell.angle_gamma   90.00
#
_symmetry.space_group_name_H-M   'P 1'
#
loop_
_entity.id
_entity.type
_entity.pdbx_description
1 polymer ?
#
loop_
_entity_poly.entity_id
_entity_poly.type
_entity_poly.pdbx_seq_one_letter_code
_entity_poly.pdbx_strand_id
1 'polypeptide(L)' 'MKRLLVLATLAAALMTSACVTVIDAGHDDHVGWHGQNAAPFDGARADCRARTGRNERSDAFAACMAEKGWTRGEH' A
#
# COMPACT_ATOMS: atom_id res chain seq x y z
N MET A 1 -9.60 -31.69 41.24
CA MET A 1 -10.29 -31.53 39.94
C MET A 1 -10.50 -30.03 39.75
N LYS A 2 -10.05 -29.33 38.70
CA LYS A 2 -10.07 -29.63 37.27
C LYS A 2 -8.92 -28.83 36.60
N ARG A 3 -8.00 -29.51 35.92
CA ARG A 3 -7.06 -28.90 34.97
C ARG A 3 -7.83 -28.72 33.65
N LEU A 4 -8.02 -27.48 33.21
CA LEU A 4 -8.45 -27.12 31.86
C LEU A 4 -7.60 -25.89 31.50
N LEU A 5 -6.40 -26.04 30.93
CA LEU A 5 -6.17 -26.25 29.49
C LEU A 5 -7.30 -25.65 28.66
N VAL A 6 -7.11 -24.43 28.13
CA VAL A 6 -7.20 -24.16 26.69
C VAL A 6 -6.31 -22.95 26.38
N LEU A 7 -5.16 -23.20 25.77
CA LEU A 7 -4.44 -22.24 24.95
C LEU A 7 -5.31 -21.95 23.73
N ALA A 8 -6.09 -20.86 23.77
CA ALA A 8 -6.78 -20.36 22.59
C ALA A 8 -5.87 -19.35 21.88
N THR A 9 -4.82 -19.85 21.22
CA THR A 9 -4.11 -19.08 20.20
C THR A 9 -5.05 -18.97 19.00
N LEU A 10 -5.95 -17.98 19.00
CA LEU A 10 -6.55 -17.53 17.75
C LEU A 10 -5.46 -16.79 16.97
N ALA A 11 -4.62 -17.56 16.29
CA ALA A 11 -3.95 -17.06 15.11
C ALA A 11 -5.06 -16.82 14.08
N ALA A 12 -5.62 -15.61 14.09
CA ALA A 12 -6.33 -15.09 12.93
C ALA A 12 -5.28 -14.96 11.82
N ALA A 13 -5.08 -16.05 11.09
CA ALA A 13 -4.47 -16.01 9.79
C ALA A 13 -5.44 -15.20 8.92
N LEU A 14 -5.22 -13.87 8.91
CA LEU A 14 -5.72 -13.00 7.88
C LEU A 14 -5.19 -13.59 6.57
N MET A 15 -6.01 -14.40 5.92
CA MET A 15 -5.94 -14.65 4.50
C MET A 15 -6.18 -13.29 3.85
N THR A 16 -5.16 -12.43 3.86
CA THR A 16 -5.10 -11.29 2.96
C THR A 16 -4.94 -11.91 1.59
N SER A 17 -6.07 -12.20 0.93
CA SER A 17 -6.07 -12.20 -0.52
C SER A 17 -5.36 -10.92 -0.90
N ALA A 18 -4.19 -11.04 -1.53
CA ALA A 18 -3.45 -9.89 -2.02
C ALA A 18 -4.31 -9.25 -3.10
N CYS A 19 -5.27 -8.43 -2.69
CA CYS A 19 -6.08 -7.60 -3.56
C CYS A 19 -5.10 -6.59 -4.13
N VAL A 20 -4.54 -6.92 -5.30
CA VAL A 20 -3.71 -5.98 -6.03
C VAL A 20 -4.65 -4.90 -6.54
N THR A 21 -4.65 -3.75 -5.89
CA THR A 21 -5.36 -2.58 -6.42
C THR A 21 -4.46 -1.95 -7.47
N VAL A 22 -4.84 -2.13 -8.74
CA VAL A 22 -4.24 -1.39 -9.85
C VAL A 22 -5.05 -0.11 -10.02
N ILE A 23 -4.39 1.04 -9.86
CA ILE A 23 -5.01 2.34 -10.11
C ILE A 23 -4.30 2.94 -11.32
N ASP A 24 -5.01 2.96 -12.44
CA ASP A 24 -4.68 3.82 -13.56
C ASP A 24 -5.11 5.24 -13.18
N ALA A 25 -4.15 6.06 -12.74
CA ALA A 25 -4.41 7.43 -12.34
C ALA A 25 -4.59 8.31 -13.60
N GLY A 26 -5.68 8.10 -14.32
CA GLY A 26 -6.06 8.94 -15.44
C GLY A 26 -6.39 10.36 -14.97
N HIS A 27 -5.48 11.31 -15.24
CA HIS A 27 -5.83 12.53 -15.99
C HIS A 27 -4.62 13.36 -16.47
N ASP A 28 -3.39 13.19 -15.97
CA ASP A 28 -2.28 14.04 -16.47
C ASP A 28 -0.92 13.33 -16.59
N ASP A 29 -0.68 12.25 -15.87
CA ASP A 29 0.60 11.56 -15.88
C ASP A 29 0.37 10.04 -15.88
N HIS A 30 0.71 9.36 -16.98
CA HIS A 30 0.54 7.91 -17.22
C HIS A 30 1.36 6.98 -16.29
N VAL A 31 1.58 7.38 -15.05
CA VAL A 31 2.29 6.60 -14.05
C VAL A 31 1.28 5.65 -13.42
N GLY A 32 1.18 4.44 -13.96
CA GLY A 32 0.39 3.38 -13.35
C GLY A 32 0.95 3.04 -11.97
N TRP A 33 0.10 2.82 -10.98
CA TRP A 33 0.52 2.40 -9.65
C TRP A 33 -0.13 1.08 -9.27
N HIS A 34 0.68 0.17 -8.74
CA HIS A 34 0.24 -1.12 -8.23
C HIS A 34 0.46 -1.16 -6.72
N GLY A 35 -0.58 -1.51 -5.97
CA GLY A 35 -0.54 -1.66 -4.53
C GLY A 35 -0.76 -3.11 -4.11
N GLN A 36 0.10 -3.64 -3.24
CA GLN A 36 -0.13 -4.92 -2.53
C GLN A 36 -0.12 -4.66 -1.03
N ASN A 37 -1.26 -4.86 -0.37
CA ASN A 37 -1.46 -4.45 1.03
C ASN A 37 -1.08 -2.97 1.27
N ALA A 38 -1.29 -2.14 0.25
CA ALA A 38 -0.89 -0.75 0.26
C ALA A 38 -1.87 0.11 1.07
N ALA A 39 -1.38 1.24 1.60
CA ALA A 39 -2.25 2.27 2.14
C ALA A 39 -3.19 2.83 1.04
N PRO A 40 -4.36 3.40 1.38
CA PRO A 40 -5.25 4.02 0.39
C PRO A 40 -4.52 5.04 -0.49
N PHE A 41 -4.66 4.91 -1.82
CA PHE A 41 -3.82 5.63 -2.80
C PHE A 41 -3.86 7.15 -2.66
N ASP A 42 -5.05 7.75 -2.58
CA ASP A 42 -5.16 9.21 -2.46
C ASP A 42 -4.53 9.76 -1.18
N GLY A 43 -4.67 9.03 -0.07
CA GLY A 43 -4.03 9.39 1.19
C GLY A 43 -2.51 9.30 1.11
N ALA A 44 -1.99 8.20 0.54
CA ALA A 44 -0.56 8.02 0.31
C ALA A 44 0.01 9.09 -0.64
N ARG A 45 -0.68 9.38 -1.75
CA ARG A 45 -0.31 10.40 -2.73
C ARG A 45 -0.25 11.79 -2.12
N ALA A 46 -1.28 12.17 -1.36
CA ALA A 46 -1.33 13.49 -0.70
C ALA A 46 -0.21 13.64 0.35
N ASP A 47 -0.01 12.62 1.19
CA ASP A 47 1.06 12.57 2.19
C ASP A 47 2.45 12.69 1.52
N CYS A 48 2.70 11.90 0.48
CA CYS A 48 3.98 11.91 -0.22
C CYS A 48 4.24 13.20 -0.99
N ARG A 49 3.21 13.83 -1.56
CA ARG A 49 3.34 15.15 -2.19
C ARG A 49 3.66 16.23 -1.16
N ALA A 50 3.02 16.20 0.01
CA ALA A 50 3.32 17.12 1.11
C ALA A 50 4.72 16.91 1.69
N ARG A 51 5.13 15.66 1.88
CA ARG A 51 6.44 15.29 2.48
C ARG A 51 7.62 15.62 1.56
N THR A 52 7.47 15.39 0.26
CA THR A 52 8.57 15.55 -0.69
C THR A 52 8.56 16.90 -1.41
N GLY A 53 7.39 17.56 -1.53
CA GLY A 53 7.21 18.70 -2.41
C GLY A 53 7.40 18.37 -3.89
N ARG A 54 7.36 17.08 -4.26
CA ARG A 54 7.58 16.58 -5.63
C ARG A 54 6.32 15.92 -6.18
N ASN A 55 6.30 15.72 -7.50
CA ASN A 55 5.24 15.02 -8.21
C ASN A 55 5.56 13.55 -8.44
N GLU A 56 4.62 12.85 -9.05
CA GLU A 56 4.57 11.41 -9.30
C GLU A 56 5.72 10.91 -10.18
N ARG A 57 6.47 11.78 -10.87
CA ARG A 57 7.64 11.42 -11.68
C ARG A 57 8.95 11.39 -10.89
N SER A 58 9.00 12.03 -9.72
CA SER A 58 10.24 12.13 -8.95
C SER A 58 10.56 10.83 -8.20
N ASP A 59 11.83 10.46 -8.15
CA ASP A 59 12.28 9.30 -7.37
C ASP A 59 12.01 9.44 -5.87
N ALA A 60 12.15 10.65 -5.32
CA ALA A 60 11.80 10.93 -3.94
C ALA A 60 10.32 10.66 -3.63
N PHE A 61 9.42 11.01 -4.55
CA PHE A 61 8.00 10.70 -4.42
C PHE A 61 7.77 9.19 -4.54
N ALA A 62 8.42 8.52 -5.48
CA ALA A 62 8.31 7.07 -5.65
C ALA A 62 8.80 6.28 -4.44
N ALA A 63 9.92 6.69 -3.84
CA ALA A 63 10.43 6.09 -2.61
C ALA A 63 9.42 6.24 -1.47
N CYS A 64 8.81 7.41 -1.30
CA CYS A 64 7.75 7.61 -0.32
C CYS A 64 6.53 6.71 -0.59
N MET A 65 6.09 6.60 -1.84
CA MET A 65 4.97 5.71 -2.21
C MET A 65 5.30 4.23 -1.96
N ALA A 66 6.54 3.81 -2.18
CA ALA A 66 7.01 2.45 -1.89
C ALA A 66 6.94 2.14 -0.39
N GLU A 67 7.26 3.08 0.49
CA GLU A 67 7.05 2.93 1.94
C GLU A 67 5.56 2.71 2.30
N LYS A 68 4.64 3.18 1.45
CA LYS A 68 3.19 3.00 1.61
C LYS A 68 2.64 1.75 0.90
N GLY A 69 3.51 0.93 0.32
CA GLY A 69 3.14 -0.30 -0.39
C GLY A 69 2.79 -0.13 -1.87
N TRP A 70 3.07 1.05 -2.45
CA TRP A 70 2.81 1.34 -3.86
C TRP A 70 4.08 1.22 -4.71
N THR A 71 3.99 0.53 -5.83
CA THR A 71 5.07 0.42 -6.82
C THR A 71 4.61 1.02 -8.14
N ARG A 72 5.51 1.75 -8.80
CA ARG A 72 5.27 2.29 -10.13
C ARG A 72 5.22 1.14 -11.13
N GLY A 73 4.14 1.04 -11.87
CA GLY A 73 4.02 0.16 -13.02
C GLY A 73 4.86 0.73 -14.17
N GLU A 74 5.72 -0.10 -14.72
CA GLU A 74 6.39 0.20 -15.99
C GLU A 74 5.44 -0.26 -17.09
N HIS A 75 5.09 0.63 -18.01
CA HIS A 75 4.27 0.31 -19.18
C HIS A 75 5.17 0.14 -20.39
#